data_AF-A0A8X7BRU1-F1
#
_entry.id   AF-A0A8X7BRU1-F1
#
_cell.length_a   1.000
_cell.length_b   1.000
_cell.length_c   1.000
_cell.angle_alpha   90.00
_cell.angle_beta   90.00
_cell.angle_gamma   90.00
#
_symmetry.space_group_name_H-M   'P 1'
#
loop_
_entity.id
_entity.type
_entity.pdbx_description
1 polymer ?
#
loop_
_entity_poly.entity_id
_entity_poly.type
_entity_poly.pdbx_seq_one_letter_code
_entity_poly.pdbx_strand_id
1 'polypeptide(L)'
;MKCLTVKNTLKIHFRKPCGRYSVSLPFKENINLGDSRSISSKRLDQLWRRLDRDHKLNNLYRNFIEEYLSLDHMEQITNIDDIASEEGFFLPHHGVLRAGSRSRPLRVVFNGS
;
A
#
# COMPACT_ATOMS: atom_id res chain seq x y z
N MET A 1 1.42 -10.51 -8.31
CA MET A 1 1.82 -9.58 -7.23
C MET A 1 1.43 -8.17 -7.64
N LYS A 2 0.58 -7.47 -6.88
CA LYS A 2 0.46 -6.01 -6.98
C LYS A 2 1.06 -5.46 -5.69
N CYS A 3 2.37 -5.28 -5.72
CA CYS A 3 3.13 -4.80 -4.58
C CYS A 3 3.03 -3.27 -4.58
N LEU A 4 2.79 -2.71 -3.41
CA LEU A 4 2.61 -1.28 -3.18
C LEU A 4 3.99 -0.70 -2.83
N THR A 5 4.59 0.06 -3.74
CA THR A 5 5.76 0.88 -3.43
C THR A 5 5.29 2.22 -2.92
N VAL A 6 5.78 2.64 -1.75
CA VAL A 6 5.70 4.04 -1.32
C VAL A 6 7.02 4.70 -1.71
N LYS A 7 7.03 5.45 -2.82
CA LYS A 7 8.20 6.22 -3.25
C LYS A 7 8.49 7.35 -2.25
N ASN A 8 9.69 7.36 -1.68
CA ASN A 8 10.15 8.36 -0.71
C ASN A 8 10.56 9.66 -1.41
N THR A 9 10.19 10.82 -0.85
CA THR A 9 10.69 12.13 -1.30
C THR A 9 11.01 13.01 -0.10
N LEU A 10 12.13 13.74 -0.14
CA LEU A 10 12.69 14.53 0.97
C LEU A 10 11.85 15.78 1.36
N LYS A 11 10.67 15.98 0.75
CA LYS A 11 9.72 17.03 1.14
C LYS A 11 8.59 16.42 1.94
N ILE A 12 8.55 16.77 3.23
CA ILE A 12 7.54 16.37 4.23
C ILE A 12 6.10 16.47 3.72
N HIS A 13 5.82 17.45 2.86
CA HIS A 13 4.60 17.55 2.08
C HIS A 13 4.81 18.50 0.89
N PHE A 14 4.15 18.24 -0.23
CA PHE A 14 4.15 19.13 -1.39
C PHE A 14 2.88 18.95 -2.21
N ARG A 15 2.49 19.99 -2.95
CA ARG A 15 1.38 19.91 -3.89
C ARG A 15 1.92 19.69 -5.29
N LYS A 16 1.50 18.62 -5.96
CA LYS A 16 1.81 18.38 -7.36
C LYS A 16 1.14 19.46 -8.24
N PRO A 17 1.68 19.78 -9.43
CA PRO A 17 1.06 20.73 -10.36
C PRO A 17 -0.40 20.39 -10.72
N CYS A 18 -0.76 19.11 -10.69
CA CYS A 18 -2.13 18.63 -10.85
C CYS A 18 -3.06 18.91 -9.65
N GLY A 19 -2.61 19.64 -8.64
CA GLY A 19 -3.38 19.99 -7.44
C GLY A 19 -3.41 18.92 -6.35
N ARG A 20 -2.83 17.73 -6.58
CA ARG A 20 -2.76 16.62 -5.60
C ARG A 20 -1.80 16.96 -4.46
N TYR A 21 -2.21 16.70 -3.22
CA TYR A 21 -1.35 16.81 -2.05
C TYR A 21 -0.57 15.50 -1.85
N SER A 22 0.74 15.57 -1.73
CA SER A 22 1.62 14.44 -1.47
C SER A 22 2.36 14.68 -0.15
N VAL A 23 2.45 13.64 0.67
CA VAL A 23 3.17 13.65 1.94
C VAL A 23 4.29 12.63 1.88
N SER A 24 5.43 12.99 2.44
CA SER A 24 6.49 12.01 2.67
C SER A 24 6.21 11.23 3.94
N LEU A 25 6.61 9.96 3.97
CA LEU A 25 6.57 9.19 5.20
C LEU A 25 7.56 9.80 6.20
N PRO A 26 7.18 10.00 7.47
CA PRO A 26 8.05 10.58 8.49
C PRO A 26 9.09 9.56 8.92
N PHE A 27 10.10 9.38 8.08
CA PHE A 27 11.23 8.51 8.31
C PHE A 27 12.28 9.21 9.19
N LYS A 28 12.78 8.50 10.21
CA LYS A 28 14.00 8.89 10.94
C LYS A 28 15.23 8.70 10.04
N GLU A 29 16.31 9.43 10.31
CA GLU A 29 17.59 9.18 9.63
C GLU A 29 18.06 7.73 9.94
N ASN A 30 18.63 7.05 8.93
CA ASN A 30 19.18 5.68 9.04
C ASN A 30 18.17 4.61 9.49
N ILE A 31 16.99 4.53 8.84
CA ILE A 31 16.03 3.47 9.14
C ILE A 31 16.47 2.12 8.61
N ASN A 32 16.44 1.13 9.50
CA ASN A 32 16.50 -0.28 9.16
C ASN A 32 15.18 -0.95 9.58
N LEU A 33 14.32 -1.27 8.61
CA LEU A 33 13.06 -2.02 8.84
C LEU A 33 13.27 -3.55 8.83
N GLY A 34 14.51 -4.02 8.81
CA GLY A 34 14.85 -5.43 8.67
C GLY A 34 14.34 -6.04 7.36
N ASP A 35 14.01 -7.34 7.38
CA ASP A 35 13.43 -8.06 6.25
C ASP A 35 11.93 -7.74 6.08
N SER A 36 11.66 -6.48 5.72
CA SER A 36 10.32 -5.95 5.46
C SER A 36 9.59 -6.72 4.35
N ARG A 37 10.35 -7.28 3.39
CA ARG A 37 9.83 -8.06 2.27
C ARG A 37 9.21 -9.36 2.74
N SER A 38 9.93 -10.17 3.52
CA SER A 38 9.42 -11.45 4.04
C SER A 38 8.19 -11.25 4.93
N ILE A 39 8.21 -10.24 5.79
CA ILE A 39 7.06 -9.89 6.63
C ILE A 39 5.86 -9.52 5.77
N SER A 40 6.04 -8.61 4.80
CA SER A 40 4.98 -8.17 3.89
C SER A 40 4.43 -9.32 3.05
N SER A 41 5.28 -10.22 2.56
CA SER A 41 4.88 -11.40 1.79
C SER A 41 3.99 -12.33 2.62
N LYS A 42 4.40 -12.66 3.85
CA LYS A 42 3.59 -13.53 4.74
C LYS A 42 2.23 -12.92 5.06
N ARG A 43 2.17 -11.60 5.28
CA ARG A 43 0.91 -10.87 5.52
C ARG A 43 0.03 -10.83 4.27
N LEU A 44 0.63 -10.67 3.10
CA LEU A 44 -0.06 -10.72 1.83
C LEU A 44 -0.71 -12.09 1.60
N ASP A 45 0.00 -13.20 1.87
CA ASP A 45 -0.56 -14.55 1.76
C ASP A 45 -1.76 -14.76 2.68
N GLN A 46 -1.70 -14.24 3.92
CA GLN A 46 -2.82 -14.29 4.85
C GLN A 46 -4.02 -13.49 4.33
N LEU A 47 -3.78 -12.32 3.74
CA LEU A 47 -4.81 -11.51 3.10
C LEU A 47 -5.46 -12.29 1.95
N TRP A 48 -4.67 -12.86 1.04
CA TRP A 48 -5.19 -13.64 -0.09
C TRP A 48 -6.10 -14.78 0.35
N ARG A 49 -5.68 -15.59 1.34
CA ARG A 49 -6.53 -16.67 1.89
C ARG A 49 -7.85 -16.15 2.49
N ARG A 50 -7.84 -14.95 3.06
CA ARG A 50 -9.06 -14.33 3.58
C ARG A 50 -9.97 -13.85 2.45
N LEU A 51 -9.40 -13.20 1.43
CA LEU A 51 -10.15 -12.72 0.26
C LEU A 51 -10.72 -13.87 -0.58
N ASP A 52 -10.04 -15.02 -0.62
CA ASP A 52 -10.52 -16.21 -1.31
C ASP A 52 -11.79 -16.77 -0.65
N ARG A 53 -11.85 -16.75 0.68
CA ARG A 53 -13.00 -17.25 1.46
C ARG A 53 -14.15 -16.26 1.61
N ASP A 54 -13.91 -14.97 1.40
CA ASP A 54 -14.89 -13.89 1.55
C ASP A 54 -14.99 -13.08 0.25
N HIS A 55 -15.88 -13.52 -0.64
CA HIS A 55 -16.09 -12.88 -1.95
C HIS A 55 -16.54 -11.42 -1.84
N LYS A 56 -17.28 -11.06 -0.77
CA LYS A 56 -17.72 -9.67 -0.57
C LYS A 56 -16.53 -8.78 -0.25
N LEU A 57 -15.65 -9.23 0.65
CA LEU A 57 -14.42 -8.51 0.95
C LEU A 57 -13.49 -8.46 -0.26
N ASN A 58 -13.41 -9.53 -1.05
CA ASN A 58 -12.63 -9.59 -2.29
C ASN A 58 -13.03 -8.47 -3.27
N ASN A 59 -14.33 -8.37 -3.57
CA ASN A 59 -14.85 -7.35 -4.48
C ASN A 59 -14.54 -5.93 -3.98
N LEU A 60 -14.70 -5.68 -2.68
CA LEU A 60 -14.35 -4.38 -2.09
C LEU A 60 -12.86 -4.07 -2.22
N TYR A 61 -12.00 -5.07 -1.99
CA TYR A 61 -10.55 -4.93 -2.14
C TYR A 61 -10.14 -4.66 -3.58
N ARG A 62 -10.73 -5.38 -4.54
CA ARG A 62 -10.46 -5.22 -5.97
C ARG A 62 -10.80 -3.80 -6.42
N ASN A 63 -11.98 -3.31 -6.05
CA ASN A 63 -12.43 -1.95 -6.35
C ASN A 63 -11.50 -0.91 -5.72
N PHE A 64 -11.06 -1.11 -4.48
CA PHE A 64 -10.10 -0.21 -3.83
C PHE A 64 -8.77 -0.15 -4.60
N ILE A 65 -8.19 -1.30 -4.97
CA ILE A 65 -6.93 -1.38 -5.71
C ILE A 65 -7.08 -0.74 -7.09
N GLU A 66 -8.18 -0.99 -7.80
CA GLU A 66 -8.44 -0.36 -9.11
C GLU A 66 -8.55 1.17 -9.01
N GLU A 67 -9.27 1.68 -8.00
CA GLU A 67 -9.35 3.13 -7.72
C GLU A 67 -7.99 3.71 -7.34
N TYR A 68 -7.21 3.03 -6.50
CA TYR A 68 -5.91 3.51 -6.06
C TYR A 68 -4.90 3.58 -7.21
N LEU A 69 -5.01 2.67 -8.19
CA LEU A 69 -4.21 2.68 -9.42
C LEU A 69 -4.66 3.80 -10.36
N SER A 70 -5.97 3.95 -10.59
CA SER A 70 -6.50 4.97 -11.51
C SER A 70 -6.27 6.40 -11.00
N LEU A 71 -6.22 6.57 -9.69
CA LEU A 71 -5.84 7.83 -9.04
C LEU A 71 -4.33 8.08 -9.01
N ASP A 72 -3.50 7.19 -9.60
CA ASP A 72 -2.03 7.32 -9.60
C ASP A 72 -1.51 7.49 -8.15
N HIS A 73 -2.09 6.71 -7.24
CA HIS A 73 -1.64 6.60 -5.84
C HIS A 73 -0.75 5.36 -5.63
N MET A 74 -0.72 4.45 -6.60
CA MET A 74 0.24 3.35 -6.67
C MET A 74 0.59 3.04 -8.12
N GLU A 75 1.70 2.35 -8.30
CA GLU A 75 2.14 1.80 -9.57
C GLU A 75 2.35 0.28 -9.45
N GLN A 76 2.27 -0.43 -10.56
CA GLN A 76 2.62 -1.83 -10.58
C GLN A 76 4.14 -1.98 -10.70
N ILE A 77 4.72 -2.74 -9.78
CA ILE A 77 6.10 -3.20 -9.90
C ILE A 77 6.21 -4.21 -11.04
N THR A 78 7.03 -3.90 -12.04
CA THR A 78 7.33 -4.76 -13.20
C THR A 78 8.56 -5.63 -12.98
N ASN A 79 9.55 -5.14 -12.24
CA ASN A 79 10.74 -5.88 -11.85
C ASN A 79 11.02 -5.67 -10.35
N ILE A 80 11.21 -6.77 -9.63
CA ILE A 80 11.41 -6.73 -8.18
C ILE A 80 12.84 -6.29 -7.81
N ASP A 81 13.78 -6.49 -8.72
CA ASP A 81 15.19 -6.15 -8.52
C ASP A 81 15.39 -4.63 -8.51
N ASP A 82 14.56 -3.88 -9.23
CA ASP A 82 14.57 -2.41 -9.25
C ASP A 82 14.31 -1.82 -7.84
N ILE A 83 13.55 -2.54 -6.98
CA ILE A 83 13.25 -2.10 -5.61
C ILE A 83 14.43 -2.40 -4.67
N ALA A 84 15.10 -3.54 -4.89
CA ALA A 84 16.24 -3.94 -4.10
C ALA A 84 17.43 -2.98 -4.30
N SER A 85 17.53 -2.35 -5.48
CA SER A 85 18.52 -1.31 -5.77
C SER A 85 18.16 0.09 -5.25
N GLU A 86 16.90 0.39 -4.95
CA GLU A 86 16.41 1.76 -4.67
C GLU A 86 16.13 2.07 -3.18
N GLU A 87 16.71 1.33 -2.22
CA GLU A 87 16.46 1.53 -0.77
C GLU A 87 14.96 1.51 -0.40
N GLY A 88 14.15 0.75 -1.15
CA GLY A 88 12.70 0.67 -0.95
C GLY A 88 12.31 -0.22 0.23
N PHE A 89 11.22 0.14 0.90
CA PHE A 89 10.61 -0.69 1.96
C PHE A 89 9.30 -1.31 1.52
N PHE A 90 9.03 -2.55 1.98
CA PHE A 90 7.75 -3.20 1.79
C PHE A 90 6.87 -2.99 3.03
N LEU A 91 5.70 -2.38 2.84
CA LEU A 91 4.72 -2.19 3.91
C LEU A 91 3.55 -3.18 3.76
N PRO A 92 3.26 -4.02 4.77
CA PRO A 92 2.06 -4.82 4.76
C PRO A 92 0.83 -3.90 4.81
N HIS A 93 -0.26 -4.33 4.19
CA HIS A 93 -1.53 -3.62 4.23
C HIS A 93 -2.67 -4.56 4.63
N HIS A 94 -3.71 -4.00 5.22
CA HIS A 94 -4.92 -4.76 5.59
C HIS A 94 -6.17 -3.90 5.50
N GLY A 95 -7.30 -4.57 5.33
CA GLY A 95 -8.59 -3.92 5.14
C GLY A 95 -9.35 -3.81 6.46
N VAL A 96 -9.80 -2.60 6.78
CA VAL A 96 -10.69 -2.31 7.89
C VAL A 96 -12.08 -2.01 7.33
N LEU A 97 -13.06 -2.83 7.72
CA LEU A 97 -14.45 -2.60 7.36
C LEU A 97 -15.08 -1.63 8.35
N ARG A 98 -15.70 -0.57 7.83
CA ARG A 98 -16.45 0.39 8.63
C ARG A 98 -17.94 0.08 8.53
N ALA A 99 -18.49 -0.48 9.61
CA ALA A 99 -19.93 -0.71 9.73
C ALA A 99 -20.71 0.60 9.50
N GLY A 100 -21.79 0.53 8.72
CA GLY A 100 -22.68 1.66 8.45
C GLY A 100 -22.25 2.64 7.35
N SER A 101 -21.05 2.48 6.74
CA SER A 101 -20.66 3.30 5.59
C SER A 101 -21.34 2.80 4.31
N ARG A 102 -22.18 3.64 3.69
CA ARG A 102 -22.90 3.30 2.44
C ARG A 102 -22.02 3.40 1.19
N SER A 103 -21.08 4.34 1.14
CA SER A 103 -20.29 4.62 -0.08
C SER A 103 -18.90 3.99 -0.09
N ARG A 104 -18.22 3.90 1.06
CA ARG A 104 -16.87 3.32 1.18
C ARG A 104 -16.78 2.43 2.42
N PRO A 105 -17.27 1.18 2.34
CA PRO A 105 -17.28 0.27 3.48
C PRO A 105 -15.89 -0.27 3.83
N LEU A 106 -14.93 -0.25 2.89
CA LEU A 106 -13.56 -0.70 3.09
C LEU A 106 -12.58 0.48 3.14
N ARG A 107 -11.66 0.45 4.11
CA ARG A 107 -10.44 1.27 4.14
C ARG A 107 -9.22 0.37 4.18
N VAL A 108 -8.22 0.61 3.33
CA VAL A 108 -6.95 -0.10 3.40
C VAL A 108 -5.95 0.73 4.21
N VAL A 109 -5.30 0.08 5.16
CA VAL A 109 -4.31 0.68 6.06
C VAL A 109 -2.98 0.01 5.81
N PHE A 110 -1.94 0.83 5.59
CA PHE A 110 -0.55 0.40 5.48
C PHE A 110 0.08 0.42 6.86
N ASN A 111 0.68 -0.69 7.26
CA ASN A 111 1.35 -0.79 8.55
C ASN A 111 2.85 -0.56 8.38
N GLY A 112 3.39 0.43 9.09
CA GLY A 112 4.82 0.75 9.16
C GLY A 112 5.41 0.68 10.56
N SER A 113 4.74 0.01 11.51
CA SER A 113 5.24 -0.28 12.86
C SER A 113 6.02 -1.58 12.92
#